data_AF-A0A1H8TW56-F1
#
_entry.id   AF-A0A1H8TW56-F1
#
_cell.length_a   1.000
_cell.length_b   1.000
_cell.length_c   1.000
_cell.angle_alpha   90.00
_cell.angle_beta   90.00
_cell.angle_gamma   90.00
#
_symmetry.space_group_name_H-M   'P 1'
#
loop_
_entity.id
_entity.type
_entity.pdbx_description
1 polymer ?
#
loop_
_entity_poly.entity_id
_entity_poly.type
_entity_poly.pdbx_seq_one_letter_code
_entity_poly.pdbx_strand_id
1 'polypeptide(L)'
;MNKWKTILKAGSGVFATIPGLAVLLSNIGVPPDSSKYLFCGIIESFGVFTLLILRFNSGYFKSLSVKTINLLAIVSIVTFGLTLFFYLFLFNQYVVGYKDSKSVFFPVWPQGELRQGLQETGSKANLIREWGRDDVRTVIQSSSSAMLNYSMLLFLLIYQLIFVSLTFAFGILSIRVSEIDKG
;
A
#
# COMPACT_ATOMS: atom_id res chain seq x y z
N MET A 1 -20.11 16.02 -21.66
CA MET A 1 -20.05 15.77 -20.20
C MET A 1 -19.99 14.29 -19.83
N ASN A 2 -20.75 13.40 -20.50
CA ASN A 2 -20.71 11.93 -20.30
C ASN A 2 -19.31 11.27 -20.27
N LYS A 3 -18.32 11.76 -21.04
CA LYS A 3 -16.97 11.17 -21.09
C LYS A 3 -16.24 11.22 -19.73
N TRP A 4 -16.33 12.34 -19.00
CA TRP A 4 -15.64 12.50 -17.71
C TRP A 4 -16.19 11.59 -16.62
N LYS A 5 -17.52 11.42 -16.59
CA LYS A 5 -18.19 10.47 -15.69
C LYS A 5 -17.70 9.04 -15.92
N THR A 6 -17.62 8.63 -17.18
CA THR A 6 -17.09 7.30 -17.54
C THR A 6 -15.63 7.15 -17.12
N ILE A 7 -14.79 8.17 -17.33
CA ILE A 7 -13.38 8.14 -16.91
C ILE A 7 -13.26 8.02 -15.39
N LEU A 8 -14.02 8.80 -14.62
CA LEU A 8 -13.94 8.76 -13.15
C LEU A 8 -14.48 7.45 -12.57
N LYS A 9 -15.57 6.91 -13.14
CA LYS A 9 -16.09 5.57 -12.75
C LYS A 9 -15.07 4.49 -13.07
N ALA A 10 -14.57 4.48 -14.30
CA ALA A 10 -13.55 3.54 -14.74
C ALA A 10 -12.30 3.64 -13.87
N GLY A 11 -11.83 4.86 -13.59
CA GLY A 11 -10.69 5.13 -12.71
C GLY A 11 -10.90 4.57 -11.30
N SER A 12 -12.06 4.82 -10.69
CA SER A 12 -12.37 4.27 -9.36
C SER A 12 -12.42 2.73 -9.33
N GLY A 13 -12.96 2.10 -10.39
CA GLY A 13 -12.95 0.64 -10.53
C GLY A 13 -11.54 0.10 -10.74
N VAL A 14 -10.77 0.75 -11.61
CA VAL A 14 -9.37 0.41 -11.90
C VAL A 14 -8.52 0.48 -10.63
N PHE A 15 -8.60 1.56 -9.85
CA PHE A 15 -7.83 1.67 -8.61
C PHE A 15 -8.33 0.76 -7.50
N ALA A 16 -9.58 0.27 -7.59
CA ALA A 16 -10.07 -0.76 -6.70
C ALA A 16 -9.58 -2.17 -7.06
N THR A 17 -9.29 -2.46 -8.35
CA THR A 17 -9.06 -3.85 -8.81
C THR A 17 -7.76 -4.16 -9.57
N ILE A 18 -7.05 -3.17 -10.07
CA ILE A 18 -5.75 -3.37 -10.72
C ILE A 18 -4.61 -3.57 -9.71
N PRO A 19 -4.59 -2.91 -8.54
CA PRO A 19 -3.49 -3.04 -7.60
C PRO A 19 -3.24 -4.45 -7.08
N GLY A 20 -4.28 -5.20 -6.70
CA GLY A 20 -4.11 -6.58 -6.24
C GLY A 20 -3.66 -7.51 -7.36
N LEU A 21 -4.16 -7.30 -8.58
CA LEU A 21 -3.67 -8.01 -9.77
C LEU A 21 -2.20 -7.71 -10.06
N ALA A 22 -1.79 -6.44 -9.94
CA ALA A 22 -0.39 -6.04 -10.11
C ALA A 22 0.51 -6.74 -9.08
N VAL A 23 0.08 -6.82 -7.81
CA VAL A 23 0.74 -7.57 -6.75
C VAL A 23 0.90 -9.06 -7.10
N LEU A 24 -0.17 -9.68 -7.60
CA LEU A 24 -0.18 -11.12 -7.94
C LEU A 24 0.77 -11.48 -9.08
N LEU A 25 0.88 -10.58 -10.07
CA LEU A 25 1.72 -10.76 -11.27
C LEU A 25 3.19 -10.41 -11.03
N SER A 26 3.46 -9.36 -10.26
CA SER A 26 4.81 -8.79 -10.15
C SER A 26 5.51 -9.05 -8.81
N ASN A 27 4.79 -9.51 -7.78
CA ASN A 27 5.23 -9.52 -6.39
C ASN A 27 5.67 -8.15 -5.86
N ILE A 28 5.32 -7.05 -6.55
CA ILE A 28 5.66 -5.70 -6.11
C ILE A 28 4.95 -5.45 -4.78
N GLY A 29 5.73 -5.04 -3.78
CA GLY A 29 5.23 -4.71 -2.44
C GLY A 29 4.78 -5.88 -1.58
N VAL A 30 5.02 -7.12 -2.02
CA VAL A 30 4.87 -8.30 -1.16
C VAL A 30 6.20 -8.57 -0.47
N PRO A 31 6.24 -8.63 0.87
CA PRO A 31 7.41 -9.10 1.59
C PRO A 31 7.85 -10.48 1.09
N PRO A 32 9.17 -10.76 1.04
CA PRO A 32 9.69 -12.08 0.71
C PRO A 32 9.03 -13.16 1.59
N ASP A 33 8.75 -14.32 1.00
CA ASP A 33 8.20 -15.50 1.69
C ASP A 33 6.77 -15.33 2.24
N SER A 34 6.07 -14.25 1.85
CA SER A 34 4.63 -14.04 2.11
C SER A 34 3.73 -14.49 0.97
N SER A 35 2.47 -14.81 1.28
CA SER A 35 1.46 -15.20 0.28
C SER A 35 0.99 -13.99 -0.53
N LYS A 36 1.46 -13.89 -1.78
CA LYS A 36 0.98 -12.88 -2.75
C LYS A 36 -0.53 -12.92 -2.99
N TYR A 37 -1.16 -14.09 -2.83
CA TYR A 37 -2.61 -14.27 -2.98
C TYR A 37 -3.38 -13.59 -1.85
N LEU A 38 -2.86 -13.70 -0.62
CA LEU A 38 -3.47 -13.05 0.54
C LEU A 38 -3.34 -11.53 0.44
N PHE A 39 -2.19 -11.02 0.01
CA PHE A 39 -2.00 -9.59 -0.24
C PHE A 39 -2.94 -9.08 -1.33
N CYS A 40 -3.05 -9.78 -2.46
CA CYS A 40 -4.03 -9.48 -3.51
C CYS A 40 -5.46 -9.42 -2.94
N GLY A 41 -5.89 -10.49 -2.26
CA GLY A 41 -7.25 -10.59 -1.71
C GLY A 41 -7.58 -9.46 -0.74
N ILE A 42 -6.65 -9.07 0.14
CA ILE A 42 -6.84 -7.95 1.06
C ILE A 42 -6.96 -6.64 0.27
N ILE A 43 -6.04 -6.36 -0.65
CA ILE A 43 -5.99 -5.09 -1.40
C ILE A 43 -7.28 -4.86 -2.18
N GLU A 44 -7.71 -5.87 -2.92
CA GLU A 44 -8.93 -5.86 -3.72
C GLU A 44 -10.17 -5.69 -2.83
N SER A 45 -10.24 -6.42 -1.72
CA SER A 45 -11.38 -6.37 -0.80
C SER A 45 -11.59 -4.97 -0.24
N PHE A 46 -10.52 -4.29 0.16
CA PHE A 46 -10.59 -2.91 0.64
C PHE A 46 -10.92 -1.90 -0.47
N GLY A 47 -10.43 -2.11 -1.69
CA GLY A 47 -10.81 -1.33 -2.87
C GLY A 47 -12.33 -1.42 -3.14
N VAL A 48 -12.85 -2.64 -3.20
CA VAL A 48 -14.29 -2.90 -3.35
C VAL A 48 -15.09 -2.33 -2.19
N PHE A 49 -14.63 -2.53 -0.95
CA PHE A 49 -15.29 -1.99 0.24
C PHE A 49 -15.38 -0.46 0.22
N THR A 50 -14.33 0.22 -0.25
CA THR A 50 -14.33 1.68 -0.43
C THR A 50 -15.42 2.12 -1.42
N LEU A 51 -15.55 1.42 -2.55
CA LEU A 51 -16.60 1.69 -3.53
C LEU A 51 -18.00 1.43 -2.95
N LEU A 52 -18.17 0.38 -2.15
CA LEU A 52 -19.44 0.07 -1.48
C LEU A 52 -19.82 1.16 -0.49
N ILE A 53 -18.88 1.63 0.35
CA ILE A 53 -19.12 2.74 1.28
C ILE A 53 -19.60 3.98 0.51
N LEU A 54 -18.90 4.35 -0.57
CA LEU A 54 -19.28 5.49 -1.40
C LEU A 54 -20.67 5.32 -2.04
N ARG A 55 -21.00 4.11 -2.48
CA ARG A 55 -22.29 3.80 -3.10
C ARG A 55 -23.43 3.88 -2.09
N PHE A 56 -23.30 3.21 -0.95
CA PHE A 56 -24.33 3.18 0.09
C PHE A 56 -24.56 4.55 0.71
N ASN A 57 -23.51 5.37 0.83
CA ASN A 57 -23.60 6.72 1.36
C ASN A 57 -23.74 7.79 0.26
N SER A 58 -24.08 7.40 -0.96
CA SER A 58 -24.15 8.34 -2.09
C SER A 58 -25.18 9.45 -1.87
N GLY A 59 -26.28 9.19 -1.15
CA GLY A 59 -27.26 10.23 -0.78
C GLY A 59 -26.65 11.33 0.10
N TYR A 60 -25.84 10.93 1.10
CA TYR A 60 -25.09 11.87 1.93
C TYR A 60 -24.12 12.70 1.09
N PHE A 61 -23.26 12.06 0.28
CA PHE A 61 -22.27 12.78 -0.53
C PHE A 61 -22.88 13.73 -1.56
N LYS A 62 -24.07 13.43 -2.08
CA LYS A 62 -24.81 14.32 -2.98
C LYS A 62 -25.32 15.58 -2.29
N SER A 63 -25.69 15.48 -1.01
CA SER A 63 -26.12 16.65 -0.22
C SER A 63 -24.98 17.62 0.14
N LEU A 64 -23.72 17.22 -0.05
CA LEU A 64 -22.57 18.05 0.29
C LEU A 64 -22.30 19.13 -0.75
N SER A 65 -21.75 20.26 -0.28
CA SER A 65 -21.34 21.35 -1.16
C SER A 65 -20.21 20.93 -2.11
N VAL A 66 -20.13 21.59 -3.28
CA VAL A 66 -19.04 21.38 -4.25
C VAL A 66 -17.67 21.63 -3.61
N LYS A 67 -17.57 22.66 -2.76
CA LYS A 67 -16.33 22.98 -2.04
C LYS A 67 -15.89 21.84 -1.14
N THR A 68 -16.83 21.20 -0.43
CA THR A 68 -16.55 20.07 0.46
C THR A 68 -16.10 18.84 -0.34
N ILE A 69 -16.78 18.51 -1.44
CA ILE A 69 -16.40 17.38 -2.29
C ILE A 69 -15.00 17.56 -2.89
N ASN A 70 -14.72 18.76 -3.41
CA ASN A 70 -13.39 19.06 -3.95
C ASN A 70 -12.32 18.99 -2.85
N LEU A 71 -12.60 19.50 -1.65
CA LEU A 71 -11.68 19.40 -0.53
C LEU A 71 -11.38 17.94 -0.16
N LEU A 72 -12.41 17.09 -0.05
CA LEU A 72 -12.24 15.67 0.24
C LEU A 72 -11.41 14.95 -0.84
N ALA A 73 -11.66 15.26 -2.12
CA ALA A 73 -10.87 14.70 -3.22
C ALA A 73 -9.42 15.17 -3.18
N ILE A 74 -9.16 16.46 -2.93
CA ILE A 74 -7.82 17.03 -2.80
C ILE A 74 -7.08 16.38 -1.62
N VAL A 75 -7.70 16.32 -0.45
CA VAL A 75 -7.12 15.69 0.75
C VAL A 75 -6.77 14.23 0.47
N SER A 76 -7.63 13.51 -0.24
CA SER A 76 -7.38 12.11 -0.61
C SER A 76 -6.21 11.96 -1.59
N ILE A 77 -6.08 12.84 -2.59
CA ILE A 77 -4.94 12.86 -3.53
C ILE A 77 -3.63 13.20 -2.81
N VAL A 78 -3.66 14.19 -1.90
CA VAL A 78 -2.48 14.54 -1.09
C VAL A 78 -2.09 13.38 -0.17
N THR A 79 -3.07 12.73 0.46
CA THR A 79 -2.86 11.54 1.30
C THR A 79 -2.23 10.40 0.50
N PHE A 80 -2.72 10.16 -0.73
CA PHE A 80 -2.08 9.22 -1.66
C PHE A 80 -0.60 9.57 -1.89
N GLY A 81 -0.29 10.82 -2.23
CA GLY A 81 1.08 11.25 -2.52
C GLY A 81 2.03 11.07 -1.32
N LEU A 82 1.59 11.51 -0.12
CA LEU A 82 2.35 11.36 1.12
C LEU A 82 2.56 9.89 1.49
N THR A 83 1.51 9.08 1.37
CA THR A 83 1.56 7.65 1.69
C THR A 83 2.47 6.90 0.72
N LEU A 84 2.41 7.21 -0.57
CA LEU A 84 3.28 6.62 -1.59
C LEU A 84 4.75 6.98 -1.32
N PHE A 85 5.03 8.25 -1.03
CA PHE A 85 6.38 8.69 -0.69
C PHE A 85 6.90 7.96 0.57
N PHE A 86 6.08 7.89 1.61
CA PHE A 86 6.43 7.20 2.84
C PHE A 86 6.66 5.70 2.62
N TYR A 87 5.83 5.05 1.80
CA TYR A 87 6.02 3.66 1.39
C TYR A 87 7.36 3.45 0.68
N LEU A 88 7.69 4.30 -0.30
CA LEU A 88 8.95 4.21 -1.04
C LEU A 88 10.16 4.42 -0.12
N PHE A 89 10.05 5.38 0.81
CA PHE A 89 11.07 5.61 1.83
C PHE A 89 11.28 4.37 2.70
N LEU A 90 10.21 3.79 3.27
CA LEU A 90 10.32 2.58 4.08
C LEU A 90 10.84 1.40 3.26
N PHE A 91 10.37 1.22 2.04
CA PHE A 91 10.83 0.14 1.16
C PHE A 91 12.33 0.23 0.92
N ASN A 92 12.84 1.42 0.58
CA ASN A 92 14.28 1.64 0.38
C ASN A 92 15.09 1.38 1.65
N GLN A 93 14.56 1.77 2.81
CA GLN A 93 15.26 1.58 4.08
C GLN A 93 15.27 0.12 4.55
N TYR A 94 14.18 -0.63 4.38
CA TYR A 94 13.99 -1.95 5.02
C TYR A 94 14.05 -3.14 4.07
N VAL A 95 14.04 -2.93 2.76
CA VAL A 95 14.22 -4.00 1.76
C VAL A 95 15.60 -3.85 1.12
N VAL A 96 16.46 -4.84 1.32
CA VAL A 96 17.78 -4.88 0.68
C VAL A 96 17.75 -5.90 -0.46
N GLY A 97 17.87 -5.40 -1.70
CA GLY A 97 17.99 -6.23 -2.89
C GLY A 97 19.43 -6.71 -3.12
N TYR A 98 19.58 -7.90 -3.71
CA TYR A 98 20.88 -8.43 -4.15
C TYR A 98 20.78 -8.88 -5.61
N LYS A 99 21.79 -8.58 -6.43
CA LYS A 99 21.74 -8.69 -7.91
C LYS A 99 21.22 -10.03 -8.45
N ASP A 100 21.56 -11.14 -7.79
CA ASP A 100 21.27 -12.49 -8.28
C ASP A 100 20.40 -13.32 -7.30
N SER A 101 19.76 -12.68 -6.33
CA SER A 101 19.06 -13.39 -5.26
C SER A 101 17.84 -12.65 -4.72
N LYS A 102 16.87 -13.37 -4.13
CA LYS A 102 15.67 -12.78 -3.52
C LYS A 102 16.06 -11.74 -2.46
N SER A 103 15.43 -10.57 -2.49
CA SER A 103 15.62 -9.50 -1.51
C SER A 103 15.42 -9.98 -0.07
N VAL A 104 16.09 -9.34 0.88
CA VAL A 104 15.89 -9.57 2.32
C VAL A 104 15.06 -8.42 2.88
N PHE A 105 13.98 -8.76 3.58
CA PHE A 105 13.14 -7.79 4.27
C PHE A 105 13.48 -7.76 5.74
N PHE A 106 13.99 -6.62 6.20
CA PHE A 106 14.35 -6.40 7.59
C PHE A 106 13.15 -5.86 8.37
N PRO A 107 12.94 -6.31 9.62
CA PRO A 107 11.96 -5.70 10.49
C PRO A 107 12.30 -4.23 10.77
N VAL A 108 11.27 -3.40 10.92
CA VAL A 108 11.38 -1.99 11.28
C VAL A 108 12.04 -1.84 12.65
N TRP A 109 11.69 -2.74 13.56
CA TRP A 109 12.21 -2.81 14.92
C TRP A 109 12.97 -4.13 15.11
N PRO A 110 14.24 -4.22 14.70
CA PRO A 110 15.04 -5.42 14.91
C PRO A 110 15.26 -5.68 16.40
N GLN A 111 15.27 -6.96 16.79
CA GLN A 111 15.44 -7.39 18.17
C GLN A 111 16.44 -8.56 18.29
N GLY A 112 16.95 -8.73 19.52
CA GLY A 112 17.89 -9.80 19.85
C GLY A 112 19.18 -9.71 19.05
N GLU A 113 19.64 -10.87 18.58
CA GLU A 113 20.87 -11.04 17.80
C GLU A 113 20.91 -10.18 16.53
N LEU A 114 19.79 -10.06 15.81
CA LEU A 114 19.69 -9.19 14.63
C LEU A 114 20.01 -7.73 14.96
N ARG A 115 19.57 -7.23 16.12
CA ARG A 115 19.84 -5.85 16.54
C ARG A 115 21.31 -5.65 16.86
N GLN A 116 21.93 -6.63 17.54
CA GLN A 116 23.35 -6.59 17.89
C GLN A 116 24.21 -6.61 16.61
N GLY A 117 23.95 -7.54 15.69
CA GLY A 117 24.65 -7.61 14.41
C GLY A 117 24.51 -6.32 13.58
N LEU A 118 23.32 -5.70 13.56
CA LEU A 118 23.14 -4.41 12.89
C LEU A 118 23.91 -3.26 13.57
N GLN A 119 24.07 -3.29 14.89
CA GLN A 119 24.86 -2.29 15.63
C GLN A 119 26.36 -2.46 15.40
N GLU A 120 26.84 -3.70 15.29
CA GLU A 120 28.24 -4.02 15.04
C GLU A 120 28.66 -3.71 13.61
N THR A 121 27.84 -4.08 12.62
CA THR A 121 28.15 -3.91 11.20
C THR A 121 27.81 -2.52 10.65
N GLY A 122 27.01 -1.76 11.40
CA GLY A 122 26.58 -0.40 11.09
C GLY A 122 25.61 -0.26 9.91
N SER A 123 25.40 -1.31 9.11
CA SER A 123 24.44 -1.29 8.00
C SER A 123 23.90 -2.67 7.64
N LYS A 124 22.66 -2.72 7.13
CA LYS A 124 22.01 -3.95 6.67
C LYS A 124 22.77 -4.64 5.53
N ALA A 125 23.38 -3.85 4.64
CA ALA A 125 24.17 -4.35 3.53
C ALA A 125 25.48 -5.02 4.00
N ASN A 126 26.15 -4.42 5.00
CA ASN A 126 27.35 -5.02 5.60
C ASN A 126 27.01 -6.30 6.37
N LEU A 127 25.90 -6.30 7.13
CA LEU A 127 25.46 -7.50 7.83
C LEU A 127 25.23 -8.68 6.88
N ILE A 128 24.55 -8.44 5.75
CA ILE A 128 24.35 -9.47 4.72
C ILE A 128 25.69 -9.92 4.12
N ARG A 129 26.66 -9.01 3.98
CA ARG A 129 27.99 -9.33 3.44
C ARG A 129 28.82 -10.20 4.40
N GLU A 130 28.70 -9.97 5.70
CA GLU A 130 29.46 -10.68 6.73
C GLU A 130 28.83 -12.02 7.10
N TRP A 131 27.52 -12.03 7.37
CA TRP A 131 26.83 -13.23 7.86
C TRP A 131 26.28 -14.08 6.72
N GLY A 132 26.15 -13.52 5.52
CA GLY A 132 25.47 -14.19 4.41
C GLY A 132 23.95 -14.03 4.47
N ARG A 133 23.32 -14.09 3.30
CA ARG A 133 21.89 -13.77 3.13
C ARG A 133 20.97 -14.72 3.90
N ASP A 134 21.24 -16.02 3.80
CA ASP A 134 20.34 -17.05 4.34
C ASP A 134 20.46 -17.18 5.86
N ASP A 135 21.65 -16.92 6.41
CA ASP A 135 21.86 -16.85 7.86
C ASP A 135 21.16 -15.61 8.43
N VAL A 136 21.27 -14.45 7.77
CA VAL A 136 20.50 -13.25 8.17
C VAL A 136 18.99 -13.52 8.13
N ARG A 137 18.48 -14.23 7.12
CA ARG A 137 17.06 -14.62 7.07
C ARG A 137 16.69 -15.53 8.24
N THR A 138 17.54 -16.49 8.58
CA THR A 138 17.34 -17.42 9.69
C THR A 138 17.34 -16.69 11.04
N VAL A 139 18.25 -15.74 11.23
CA VAL A 139 18.29 -14.90 12.44
C VAL A 139 17.06 -13.99 12.51
N ILE A 140 16.63 -13.37 11.39
CA ILE A 140 15.38 -12.60 11.37
C ILE A 140 14.19 -13.46 11.81
N GLN A 141 14.08 -14.68 11.29
CA GLN A 141 12.98 -15.59 11.60
C GLN A 141 13.02 -16.14 13.03
N SER A 142 14.20 -16.31 13.62
CA SER A 142 14.34 -16.84 14.98
C SER A 142 14.31 -15.74 16.06
N SER A 143 14.99 -14.61 15.83
CA SER A 143 15.16 -13.55 16.83
C SER A 143 14.13 -12.43 16.73
N SER A 144 13.50 -12.24 15.56
CA SER A 144 12.68 -11.06 15.26
C SER A 144 11.37 -11.38 14.53
N SER A 145 10.87 -12.63 14.59
CA SER A 145 9.67 -13.07 13.86
C SER A 145 8.44 -12.17 14.10
N ALA A 146 8.16 -11.84 15.37
CA ALA A 146 7.03 -10.98 15.72
C ALA A 146 7.18 -9.56 15.11
N MET A 147 8.39 -9.01 15.18
CA MET A 147 8.68 -7.68 14.62
C MET A 147 8.66 -7.67 13.10
N LEU A 148 9.04 -8.78 12.47
CA LEU A 148 8.88 -8.98 11.03
C LEU A 148 7.39 -8.93 10.65
N ASN A 149 6.53 -9.67 11.36
CA ASN A 149 5.09 -9.66 11.12
C ASN A 149 4.47 -8.28 11.28
N TYR A 150 4.82 -7.53 12.34
CA TYR A 150 4.35 -6.16 12.52
C TYR A 150 4.82 -5.22 11.40
N SER A 151 6.05 -5.41 10.92
CA SER A 151 6.57 -4.64 9.79
C SER A 151 5.81 -4.96 8.50
N MET A 152 5.49 -6.24 8.26
CA MET A 152 4.68 -6.64 7.10
C MET A 152 3.26 -6.05 7.16
N LEU A 153 2.62 -6.06 8.33
CA LEU A 153 1.30 -5.44 8.54
C LEU A 153 1.36 -3.94 8.31
N LEU A 154 2.38 -3.25 8.82
CA LEU A 154 2.58 -1.83 8.59
C LEU A 154 2.72 -1.52 7.09
N PHE A 155 3.56 -2.26 6.37
CA PHE A 155 3.74 -2.09 4.93
C PHE A 155 2.43 -2.34 4.18
N LEU A 156 1.67 -3.38 4.54
CA LEU A 156 0.39 -3.69 3.93
C LEU A 156 -0.63 -2.56 4.17
N LEU A 157 -0.72 -2.03 5.38
CA LEU A 157 -1.63 -0.91 5.70
C LEU A 157 -1.28 0.36 4.93
N ILE A 158 0.01 0.70 4.84
CA ILE A 158 0.47 1.85 4.06
C ILE A 158 0.16 1.63 2.58
N TYR A 159 0.48 0.44 2.06
CA TYR A 159 0.22 0.10 0.66
C TYR A 159 -1.28 0.14 0.34
N GLN A 160 -2.13 -0.32 1.26
CA GLN A 160 -3.58 -0.22 1.14
C GLN A 160 -4.07 1.22 1.05
N LEU A 161 -3.53 2.09 1.91
CA LEU A 161 -3.93 3.49 1.99
C LEU A 161 -3.65 4.25 0.70
N ILE A 162 -2.60 3.87 -0.05
CA ILE A 162 -2.31 4.41 -1.40
C ILE A 162 -3.53 4.21 -2.32
N PHE A 163 -4.03 2.99 -2.43
CA PHE A 163 -5.11 2.65 -3.38
C PHE A 163 -6.49 3.05 -2.88
N VAL A 164 -6.75 2.94 -1.58
CA VAL A 164 -8.02 3.41 -0.99
C VAL A 164 -8.17 4.90 -1.19
N SER A 165 -7.11 5.69 -0.98
CA SER A 165 -7.15 7.15 -1.16
C SER A 165 -7.49 7.54 -2.60
N LEU A 166 -6.89 6.87 -3.60
CA LEU A 166 -7.23 7.10 -5.01
C LEU A 166 -8.64 6.64 -5.34
N THR A 167 -9.01 5.43 -4.95
CA THR A 167 -10.35 4.87 -5.17
C THR A 167 -11.42 5.80 -4.61
N PHE A 168 -11.19 6.32 -3.41
CA PHE A 168 -12.08 7.28 -2.76
C PHE A 168 -12.16 8.61 -3.52
N ALA A 169 -11.01 9.20 -3.89
CA ALA A 169 -10.95 10.45 -4.63
C ALA A 169 -11.71 10.38 -5.97
N PHE A 170 -11.47 9.34 -6.76
CA PHE A 170 -12.14 9.14 -8.04
C PHE A 170 -13.63 8.82 -7.85
N GLY A 171 -13.96 8.01 -6.85
CA GLY A 171 -15.33 7.61 -6.56
C GLY A 171 -16.22 8.78 -6.10
N ILE A 172 -15.72 9.65 -5.21
CA ILE A 172 -16.48 10.82 -4.74
C ILE A 172 -16.69 11.86 -5.86
N LEU A 173 -15.67 12.09 -6.70
CA LEU A 173 -15.79 12.96 -7.88
C LEU A 173 -16.79 12.40 -8.91
N SER A 174 -16.81 11.08 -9.09
CA SER A 174 -17.76 10.41 -9.99
C SER A 174 -19.22 10.61 -9.59
N ILE A 175 -19.50 10.53 -8.28
CA ILE A 175 -20.84 10.80 -7.73
C ILE A 175 -21.26 12.23 -8.08
N ARG A 176 -20.36 13.21 -7.95
CA ARG A 176 -20.67 14.60 -8.23
C ARG A 176 -20.92 14.89 -9.70
N VAL A 177 -20.05 14.41 -10.61
CA VAL A 177 -20.26 14.60 -12.06
C VAL A 177 -21.61 13.99 -12.48
N SER A 178 -22.00 12.88 -11.86
CA SER A 178 -23.29 12.24 -12.13
C SER A 178 -24.52 13.07 -11.72
N GLU A 179 -24.38 14.05 -10.84
CA GLU A 179 -25.46 14.97 -10.46
C GLU A 179 -25.56 16.18 -11.38
N ILE A 180 -24.42 16.72 -11.82
CA ILE A 180 -24.39 17.85 -12.75
C ILE A 180 -25.08 17.46 -14.07
N ASP A 181 -24.98 16.19 -14.49
CA ASP A 181 -25.67 15.66 -15.68
C ASP A 181 -27.21 15.54 -15.53
N LYS A 182 -27.78 15.67 -14.33
CA LYS A 182 -29.22 15.51 -14.07
C LYS A 182 -29.99 16.83 -13.95
N GLY A 183 -29.30 17.95 -13.81
CA GLY A 183 -29.87 19.30 -13.81
C GLY A 183 -29.66 19.96 -15.16
#